data_AF-A0A2S7Y7P4-F1
#
_entry.id   AF-A0A2S7Y7P4-F1
#
_cell.length_a   1.000
_cell.length_b   1.000
_cell.length_c   1.000
_cell.angle_alpha   90.00
_cell.angle_beta   90.00
_cell.angle_gamma   90.00
#
_symmetry.space_group_name_H-M   'P 1'
#
loop_
_entity.id
_entity.type
_entity.pdbx_description
1 polymer ?
#
loop_
_entity_poly.entity_id
_entity_poly.type
_entity_poly.pdbx_seq_one_letter_code
_entity_poly.pdbx_strand_id
1 'polypeptide(L)'
;MQFTALLLSLIAVASAAPAELVGRAATTCGTVYYTANQVNAASQAACNYVKNGGTAGSSTYPHKYNNYEGFNFPVSGPYYEFPIKSGGVYTGGSPGADRVIINAGCAQAGAITHTGASGNNFVGCSAGENTTESGDDKKSGKNSKSSAAIAARYNVLGAVSAAGAAVALYVL
;
A
#
# COMPACT_ATOMS: atom_id res chain seq x y z
N MET A 1 -52.94 -3.58 -34.21
CA MET A 1 -52.30 -4.26 -33.06
C MET A 1 -50.80 -4.01 -33.16
N GLN A 2 -50.29 -2.97 -32.51
CA GLN A 2 -48.85 -2.68 -32.44
C GLN A 2 -48.37 -3.17 -31.08
N PHE A 3 -47.53 -4.20 -31.07
CA PHE A 3 -46.86 -4.69 -29.86
C PHE A 3 -45.53 -3.95 -29.71
N THR A 4 -45.51 -2.90 -28.89
CA THR A 4 -44.28 -2.27 -28.41
C THR A 4 -43.64 -3.16 -27.35
N ALA A 5 -42.61 -3.90 -27.75
CA ALA A 5 -41.76 -4.64 -26.81
C ALA A 5 -40.86 -3.65 -26.06
N LEU A 6 -41.16 -3.46 -24.77
CA LEU A 6 -40.34 -2.72 -23.81
C LEU A 6 -39.09 -3.53 -23.48
N LEU A 7 -37.92 -3.10 -23.95
CA LEU A 7 -36.62 -3.66 -23.55
C LEU A 7 -36.26 -3.12 -22.15
N LEU A 8 -36.36 -3.97 -21.13
CA LEU A 8 -35.87 -3.66 -19.77
C LEU A 8 -34.34 -3.68 -19.73
N SER A 9 -33.78 -2.63 -19.15
CA SER A 9 -32.36 -2.37 -18.93
C SER A 9 -31.76 -3.27 -17.83
N LEU A 10 -30.54 -3.76 -18.06
CA LEU A 10 -29.65 -4.25 -17.00
C LEU A 10 -28.57 -3.19 -16.78
N ILE A 11 -28.70 -2.41 -15.70
CA ILE A 11 -27.64 -1.55 -15.21
C ILE A 11 -26.81 -2.38 -14.24
N ALA A 12 -25.66 -2.88 -14.68
CA ALA A 12 -24.68 -3.53 -13.81
C ALA A 12 -23.98 -2.45 -12.97
N VAL A 13 -24.36 -2.32 -11.70
CA VAL A 13 -23.64 -1.48 -10.74
C VAL A 13 -22.40 -2.24 -10.28
N ALA A 14 -21.24 -1.93 -10.89
CA ALA A 14 -19.95 -2.38 -10.40
C ALA A 14 -19.65 -1.67 -9.08
N SER A 15 -19.74 -2.38 -7.95
CA SER A 15 -19.26 -1.88 -6.67
C SER A 15 -17.74 -2.07 -6.60
N ALA A 16 -16.99 -0.99 -6.78
CA ALA A 16 -15.58 -0.96 -6.41
C ALA A 16 -15.51 -0.86 -4.88
N ALA A 17 -15.11 -1.94 -4.21
CA ALA A 17 -14.82 -1.88 -2.79
C ALA A 17 -13.66 -0.89 -2.56
N PRO A 18 -13.69 -0.10 -1.47
CA PRO A 18 -12.55 0.74 -1.12
C PRO A 18 -11.36 -0.19 -0.88
N ALA A 19 -10.28 0.00 -1.66
CA ALA A 19 -8.98 -0.51 -1.27
C ALA A 19 -8.62 0.24 0.02
N GLU A 20 -8.79 -0.42 1.16
CA GLU A 20 -8.26 0.08 2.43
C GLU A 20 -6.78 0.34 2.20
N LEU A 21 -6.42 1.62 2.14
CA LEU A 21 -5.03 2.06 2.09
C LEU A 21 -4.46 1.75 3.47
N VAL A 22 -4.14 0.48 3.72
CA VAL A 22 -3.22 0.12 4.80
C VAL A 22 -1.92 0.82 4.45
N GLY A 23 -1.73 2.00 5.05
CA GLY A 23 -0.57 2.85 4.85
C GLY A 23 0.66 2.07 5.28
N ARG A 24 1.37 1.50 4.31
CA ARG A 24 2.61 0.77 4.54
C ARG A 24 3.73 1.79 4.67
N ALA A 25 4.52 1.69 5.73
CA ALA A 25 5.60 2.64 5.98
C ALA A 25 6.74 2.52 4.96
N ALA A 26 7.47 3.61 4.76
CA ALA A 26 8.75 3.60 4.06
C ALA A 26 9.77 2.74 4.82
N THR A 27 10.79 2.24 4.12
CA THR A 27 11.82 1.38 4.72
C THR A 27 13.18 1.58 4.05
N THR A 28 14.25 1.37 4.82
CA THR A 28 15.62 1.40 4.32
C THR A 28 16.24 0.02 4.46
N CYS A 29 16.61 -0.57 3.32
CA CYS A 29 17.23 -1.89 3.24
C CYS A 29 18.73 -1.71 2.92
N GLY A 30 19.58 -1.89 3.93
CA GLY A 30 21.00 -1.53 3.81
C GLY A 30 21.15 -0.03 3.57
N THR A 31 21.55 0.36 2.36
CA THR A 31 21.65 1.77 1.93
C THR A 31 20.54 2.18 0.96
N VAL A 32 19.62 1.29 0.62
CA VAL A 32 18.55 1.53 -0.35
C VAL A 32 17.28 1.99 0.37
N TYR A 33 16.83 3.20 0.08
CA TYR A 33 15.56 3.73 0.56
C TYR A 33 14.40 3.37 -0.37
N TYR A 34 13.31 2.87 0.22
CA TYR A 34 12.05 2.62 -0.44
C TYR A 34 10.95 3.46 0.18
N THR A 35 10.25 4.21 -0.66
CA THR A 35 9.06 4.96 -0.28
C THR A 35 7.93 4.01 0.15
N ALA A 36 7.01 4.51 0.97
CA ALA A 36 5.75 3.85 1.32
C ALA A 36 5.03 3.28 0.08
N ASN A 37 5.00 4.05 -1.01
CA ASN A 37 4.37 3.62 -2.27
C ASN A 37 5.07 2.43 -2.93
N GLN A 38 6.40 2.38 -2.92
CA GLN A 38 7.14 1.24 -3.47
C GLN A 38 6.93 -0.03 -2.64
N VAL A 39 6.94 0.10 -1.31
CA VAL A 39 6.66 -0.99 -0.39
C VAL A 39 5.23 -1.51 -0.58
N ASN A 40 4.27 -0.60 -0.73
CA ASN A 40 2.87 -0.94 -0.97
C ASN A 40 2.67 -1.62 -2.32
N ALA A 41 3.22 -1.07 -3.40
CA ALA A 41 3.10 -1.63 -4.74
C ALA A 41 3.70 -3.05 -4.82
N ALA A 42 4.87 -3.28 -4.23
CA ALA A 42 5.48 -4.60 -4.18
C ALA A 42 4.62 -5.60 -3.37
N SER A 43 4.08 -5.15 -2.22
CA SER A 43 3.24 -6.00 -1.38
C SER A 43 1.90 -6.36 -2.02
N GLN A 44 1.28 -5.43 -2.74
CA GLN A 44 0.06 -5.68 -3.50
C GLN A 44 0.32 -6.64 -4.67
N ALA A 45 1.42 -6.47 -5.39
CA ALA A 45 1.81 -7.40 -6.44
C ALA A 45 2.01 -8.81 -5.88
N ALA A 46 2.72 -8.94 -4.75
CA ALA A 46 2.87 -10.21 -4.03
C ALA A 46 1.51 -10.82 -3.66
N CYS A 47 0.61 -10.02 -3.08
CA CYS A 47 -0.73 -10.47 -2.73
C CYS A 47 -1.49 -11.02 -3.95
N ASN A 48 -1.47 -10.30 -5.07
CA ASN A 48 -2.14 -10.72 -6.30
C ASN A 48 -1.62 -12.07 -6.79
N TYR A 49 -0.30 -12.25 -6.83
CA TYR A 49 0.29 -13.53 -7.23
C TYR A 49 -0.04 -14.66 -6.24
N VAL A 50 0.02 -14.42 -4.92
CA VAL A 50 -0.35 -15.42 -3.90
C VAL A 50 -1.81 -15.84 -4.05
N LYS A 51 -2.74 -14.89 -4.22
CA LYS A 51 -4.17 -15.19 -4.38
C LYS A 51 -4.48 -15.92 -5.68
N ASN A 52 -3.76 -15.61 -6.74
CA ASN A 52 -3.94 -16.24 -8.05
C ASN A 52 -3.13 -17.53 -8.23
N GLY A 53 -2.30 -17.91 -7.25
CA GLY A 53 -1.41 -19.08 -7.36
C GLY A 53 -0.35 -18.94 -8.46
N GLY A 54 0.07 -17.72 -8.79
CA GLY A 54 1.01 -17.42 -9.87
C GLY A 54 2.36 -16.90 -9.38
N THR A 55 3.25 -16.62 -10.32
CA THR A 55 4.56 -16.00 -10.06
C THR A 55 4.88 -14.89 -11.06
N ALA A 56 5.79 -13.99 -10.68
CA ALA A 56 6.24 -12.89 -11.52
C ALA A 56 7.19 -13.38 -12.62
N GLY A 57 6.71 -13.34 -13.87
CA GLY A 57 7.47 -13.78 -15.04
C GLY A 57 7.84 -15.26 -14.94
N SER A 58 9.09 -15.60 -15.27
CA SER A 58 9.64 -16.96 -15.12
C SER A 58 10.26 -17.23 -13.74
N SER A 59 10.07 -16.32 -12.78
CA SER A 59 10.60 -16.49 -11.42
C SER A 59 9.74 -17.43 -10.57
N THR A 60 10.21 -17.71 -9.37
CA THR A 60 9.45 -18.43 -8.34
C THR A 60 8.77 -17.48 -7.34
N TYR A 61 8.83 -16.16 -7.54
CA TYR A 61 8.28 -15.20 -6.59
C TYR A 61 6.84 -14.81 -6.92
N PRO A 62 5.97 -14.61 -5.92
CA PRO A 62 6.22 -14.82 -4.49
C PRO A 62 6.31 -16.30 -4.14
N HIS A 63 7.12 -16.62 -3.14
CA HIS A 63 7.18 -17.96 -2.55
C HIS A 63 7.13 -17.89 -1.03
N LYS A 64 6.90 -19.04 -0.39
CA LYS A 64 6.78 -19.15 1.06
C LYS A 64 8.08 -18.74 1.73
N TYR A 65 7.98 -17.84 2.70
CA TYR A 65 9.05 -17.45 3.60
C TYR A 65 8.90 -18.18 4.94
N ASN A 66 9.93 -18.91 5.35
CA ASN A 66 9.87 -19.76 6.54
C ASN A 66 10.36 -19.08 7.83
N ASN A 67 10.92 -17.88 7.72
CA ASN A 67 11.42 -17.11 8.87
C ASN A 67 12.45 -17.88 9.73
N TYR A 68 13.46 -18.47 9.09
CA TYR A 68 14.52 -19.19 9.80
C TYR A 68 15.41 -18.25 10.64
N GLU A 69 15.43 -16.96 10.28
CA GLU A 69 16.09 -15.90 11.03
C GLU A 69 15.40 -15.56 12.36
N GLY A 70 14.13 -15.94 12.53
CA GLY A 70 13.37 -15.70 13.77
C GLY A 70 12.89 -14.26 13.94
N PHE A 71 12.59 -13.54 12.86
CA PHE A 71 11.97 -12.21 12.94
C PHE A 71 10.61 -12.28 13.66
N ASN A 72 10.35 -11.29 14.52
CA ASN A 72 9.05 -11.15 15.18
C ASN A 72 8.13 -10.27 14.33
N PHE A 73 7.34 -10.88 13.45
CA PHE A 73 6.39 -10.14 12.63
C PHE A 73 5.10 -9.81 13.39
N PRO A 74 4.49 -8.63 13.17
CA PRO A 74 3.28 -8.19 13.87
C PRO A 74 1.99 -8.88 13.37
N VAL A 75 2.10 -9.77 12.39
CA VAL A 75 0.98 -10.50 11.79
C VAL A 75 1.30 -11.97 11.76
N SER A 76 0.29 -12.84 11.89
CA SER A 76 0.50 -14.28 11.83
C SER A 76 0.80 -14.75 10.40
N GLY A 77 1.65 -15.77 10.27
CA GLY A 77 1.92 -16.46 9.02
C GLY A 77 0.74 -17.33 8.54
N PRO A 78 0.93 -18.11 7.45
CA PRO A 78 2.19 -18.31 6.72
C PRO A 78 2.61 -17.05 5.96
N TYR A 79 3.93 -16.88 5.80
CA TYR A 79 4.53 -15.72 5.14
C TYR A 79 4.97 -16.04 3.71
N TYR A 80 5.01 -14.99 2.89
CA TYR A 80 5.53 -15.01 1.54
C TYR A 80 6.47 -13.83 1.35
N GLU A 81 7.59 -14.07 0.67
CA GLU A 81 8.52 -13.01 0.27
C GLU A 81 8.36 -12.66 -1.20
N PHE A 82 8.58 -11.38 -1.53
CA PHE A 82 8.55 -10.88 -2.89
C PHE A 82 9.59 -9.77 -3.09
N PRO A 83 10.31 -9.73 -4.23
CA PRO A 83 11.34 -8.72 -4.46
C PRO A 83 10.76 -7.31 -4.51
N ILE A 84 11.43 -6.35 -3.86
CA ILE A 84 11.16 -4.92 -3.99
C ILE A 84 12.28 -4.25 -4.79
N LYS A 85 11.93 -3.38 -5.74
CA LYS A 85 12.88 -2.70 -6.62
C LYS A 85 12.59 -1.20 -6.63
N SER A 86 13.65 -0.38 -6.73
CA SER A 86 13.48 1.08 -6.79
C SER A 86 12.84 1.52 -8.11
N GLY A 87 13.09 0.76 -9.19
CA GLY A 87 12.58 1.04 -10.54
C GLY A 87 11.16 0.54 -10.84
N GLY A 88 10.41 0.06 -9.85
CA GLY A 88 9.02 -0.40 -10.02
C GLY A 88 8.74 -1.79 -9.45
N VAL A 89 7.56 -2.33 -9.76
CA VAL A 89 7.15 -3.68 -9.32
C VAL A 89 7.99 -4.72 -10.05
N TYR A 90 8.46 -5.73 -9.32
CA TYR A 90 9.21 -6.84 -9.89
C TYR A 90 8.32 -7.71 -10.80
N THR A 91 8.79 -7.97 -12.02
CA THR A 91 8.07 -8.75 -13.05
C THR A 91 8.83 -9.99 -13.51
N GLY A 92 9.98 -10.30 -12.90
CA GLY A 92 10.86 -11.41 -13.28
C GLY A 92 12.33 -10.99 -13.40
N GLY A 93 13.22 -11.96 -13.67
CA GLY A 93 14.66 -11.74 -13.77
C GLY A 93 15.36 -11.71 -12.41
N SER A 94 16.46 -10.95 -12.29
CA SER A 94 17.25 -10.91 -11.04
C SER A 94 16.48 -10.20 -9.90
N PRO A 95 16.18 -10.88 -8.78
CA PRO A 95 15.39 -10.30 -7.70
C PRO A 95 16.14 -9.19 -6.95
N GLY A 96 17.48 -9.22 -6.91
CA GLY A 96 18.26 -8.36 -6.04
C GLY A 96 18.23 -8.84 -4.58
N ALA A 97 18.64 -7.98 -3.65
CA ALA A 97 18.83 -8.36 -2.23
C ALA A 97 17.59 -8.18 -1.36
N ASP A 98 16.67 -7.30 -1.76
CA ASP A 98 15.62 -6.77 -0.87
C ASP A 98 14.27 -7.44 -1.12
N ARG A 99 13.50 -7.66 -0.05
CA ARG A 99 12.19 -8.32 -0.07
C ARG A 99 11.19 -7.57 0.79
N VAL A 100 9.93 -7.53 0.32
CA VAL A 100 8.78 -7.32 1.21
C VAL A 100 8.26 -8.67 1.67
N ILE A 101 7.77 -8.73 2.91
CA ILE A 101 7.16 -9.91 3.50
C ILE A 101 5.67 -9.62 3.72
N ILE A 102 4.81 -10.49 3.20
CA ILE A 102 3.37 -10.48 3.43
C ILE A 102 2.92 -11.80 4.05
N ASN A 103 1.75 -11.84 4.69
CA ASN A 103 1.10 -13.10 5.05
C ASN A 103 0.08 -13.55 3.98
N ALA A 104 -0.49 -14.75 4.15
CA ALA A 104 -1.54 -15.27 3.25
C ALA A 104 -2.82 -14.39 3.18
N GLY A 105 -3.04 -13.56 4.19
CA GLY A 105 -4.10 -12.55 4.25
C GLY A 105 -3.74 -11.22 3.56
N CYS A 106 -2.59 -11.15 2.89
CA CYS A 106 -2.05 -9.95 2.24
C CYS A 106 -1.65 -8.81 3.18
N ALA A 107 -1.61 -9.03 4.50
CA ALA A 107 -1.10 -8.05 5.45
C ALA A 107 0.43 -7.93 5.33
N GLN A 108 0.99 -6.71 5.48
CA GLN A 108 2.44 -6.55 5.56
C GLN A 108 2.96 -7.14 6.86
N ALA A 109 3.98 -7.98 6.76
CA ALA A 109 4.74 -8.42 7.92
C ALA A 109 5.98 -7.54 8.13
N GLY A 110 6.69 -7.17 7.06
CA GLY A 110 7.89 -6.33 7.13
C GLY A 110 8.64 -6.25 5.81
N ALA A 111 9.88 -5.78 5.87
CA ALA A 111 10.83 -5.79 4.76
C ALA A 111 12.20 -6.30 5.27
N ILE A 112 12.88 -7.08 4.44
CA ILE A 112 14.16 -7.72 4.78
C ILE A 112 15.15 -7.60 3.62
N THR A 113 16.44 -7.73 3.91
CA THR A 113 17.51 -7.62 2.92
C THR A 113 18.67 -8.58 3.19
N HIS A 114 19.30 -9.08 2.14
CA HIS A 114 20.60 -9.75 2.25
C HIS A 114 21.73 -8.76 2.55
N THR A 115 21.54 -7.46 2.34
CA THR A 115 22.57 -6.45 2.55
C THR A 115 22.92 -6.35 4.04
N GLY A 116 24.17 -6.65 4.38
CA GLY A 116 24.63 -6.68 5.77
C GLY A 116 24.36 -8.02 6.49
N ALA A 117 23.79 -9.01 5.79
CA ALA A 117 23.69 -10.38 6.26
C ALA A 117 24.86 -11.23 5.72
N SER A 118 25.15 -12.35 6.37
CA SER A 118 26.12 -13.34 5.88
C SER A 118 25.44 -14.47 5.13
N GLY A 119 26.08 -14.98 4.07
CA GLY A 119 25.54 -16.08 3.28
C GLY A 119 24.20 -15.75 2.63
N ASN A 120 23.21 -16.63 2.81
CA ASN A 120 21.85 -16.46 2.29
C ASN A 120 20.86 -15.94 3.35
N ASN A 121 21.36 -15.49 4.50
CA ASN A 121 20.50 -14.98 5.57
C ASN A 121 19.94 -13.60 5.21
N PHE A 122 18.90 -13.22 5.92
CA PHE A 122 18.36 -11.86 5.87
C PHE A 122 18.61 -11.10 7.18
N VAL A 123 18.66 -9.77 7.06
CA VAL A 123 18.47 -8.83 8.18
C VAL A 123 17.23 -7.97 7.90
N GLY A 124 16.63 -7.43 8.95
CA GLY A 124 15.49 -6.53 8.81
C GLY A 124 15.89 -5.20 8.18
N CYS A 125 15.07 -4.70 7.27
CA CYS A 125 15.18 -3.31 6.83
C CYS A 125 14.73 -2.39 7.98
N SER A 126 15.36 -1.23 8.12
CA SER A 126 14.98 -0.25 9.15
C SER A 126 13.77 0.56 8.72
N ALA A 127 13.08 1.16 9.69
CA ALA A 127 12.02 2.13 9.39
C ALA A 127 12.62 3.28 8.57
N GLY A 128 12.05 3.52 7.39
CA GLY A 128 12.31 4.73 6.64
C GLY A 128 11.46 5.81 7.25
N GLU A 129 12.07 6.90 7.72
CA GLU A 129 11.33 8.06 8.21
C GLU A 129 10.45 8.57 7.06
N ASN A 130 9.17 8.25 7.11
CA ASN A 130 8.19 8.79 6.20
C ASN A 130 7.82 10.17 6.74
N THR A 131 8.33 11.26 6.13
CA THR A 131 7.85 12.63 6.39
C THR A 131 6.43 12.88 5.85
N THR A 132 5.59 11.84 5.84
CA THR A 132 4.15 11.92 5.68
C THR A 132 3.54 11.08 6.79
N GLU A 133 3.60 11.66 7.98
CA GLU A 133 2.63 11.40 9.03
C GLU A 133 1.23 11.49 8.42
N SER A 134 0.40 10.47 8.67
CA SER A 134 -1.02 10.70 8.89
C SER A 134 -1.14 11.70 10.05
N GLY A 135 -1.25 12.97 9.71
CA GLY A 135 -1.53 14.06 10.63
C GLY A 135 -2.91 14.61 10.38
N ASP A 136 -3.93 13.96 10.96
CA ASP A 136 -5.14 14.68 11.35
C ASP A 136 -4.80 15.46 12.64
N ASP A 137 -5.00 16.77 12.56
CA ASP A 137 -4.97 17.78 13.62
C ASP A 137 -3.62 18.12 14.29
N LYS A 138 -2.90 19.10 13.73
CA LYS A 138 -2.44 20.28 14.50
C LYS A 138 -1.99 21.44 13.62
N LYS A 139 -2.85 22.45 13.55
CA LYS A 139 -2.57 23.90 13.51
C LYS A 139 -1.10 24.29 13.26
N SER A 140 -0.83 24.69 12.03
CA SER A 140 0.36 25.42 11.59
C SER A 140 0.57 26.74 12.37
N GLY A 141 1.81 26.97 12.81
CA GLY A 141 2.42 28.30 12.69
C GLY A 141 3.47 28.71 13.74
N LYS A 142 4.67 29.07 13.21
CA LYS A 142 5.67 30.08 13.67
C LYS A 142 6.86 29.52 14.47
N ASN A 143 8.15 29.71 14.13
CA ASN A 143 8.84 30.78 13.40
C ASN A 143 10.21 30.31 12.85
N SER A 144 10.49 30.54 11.56
CA SER A 144 11.83 30.93 11.11
C SER A 144 11.86 32.45 11.03
N LYS A 145 12.85 33.09 11.65
CA LYS A 145 12.96 34.54 11.77
C LYS A 145 13.57 35.15 10.50
N SER A 146 13.04 36.34 10.13
CA SER A 146 13.58 37.34 9.19
C SER A 146 13.39 36.99 7.70
N SER A 147 12.76 37.80 6.84
CA SER A 147 12.59 39.25 6.80
C SER A 147 11.37 39.63 5.94
N ALA A 148 10.64 40.66 6.39
CA ALA A 148 9.80 41.63 5.68
C ALA A 148 9.17 41.35 4.29
N ALA A 149 7.89 41.76 4.21
CA ALA A 149 7.05 41.98 3.02
C ALA A 149 6.43 40.67 2.45
N ILE A 150 5.14 40.54 2.12
CA ILE A 150 4.19 41.47 1.52
C ILE A 150 2.78 41.07 1.99
N ALA A 151 1.99 42.07 2.37
CA ALA A 151 0.56 41.94 2.61
C ALA A 151 -0.23 41.96 1.30
N ALA A 152 -1.15 41.00 1.11
CA ALA A 152 -2.39 41.14 0.33
C ALA A 152 -3.18 39.81 0.45
N ARG A 153 -4.17 39.73 1.36
CA ARG A 153 -5.61 39.77 1.02
C ARG A 153 -5.97 38.92 -0.21
N TYR A 154 -6.60 37.76 -0.01
CA TYR A 154 -7.83 37.37 -0.73
C TYR A 154 -8.64 36.42 0.14
N ASN A 155 -9.93 36.74 0.27
CA ASN A 155 -10.93 36.10 1.11
C ASN A 155 -12.06 35.68 0.16
N VAL A 156 -12.30 34.38 -0.05
CA VAL A 156 -13.53 33.89 -0.70
C VAL A 156 -13.95 32.59 -0.01
N LEU A 157 -14.90 32.78 0.91
CA LEU A 157 -16.09 31.98 1.24
C LEU A 157 -16.42 30.80 0.30
N GLY A 158 -16.82 29.66 0.87
CA GLY A 158 -17.68 28.70 0.18
C GLY A 158 -17.73 27.32 0.82
N ALA A 159 -18.66 27.11 1.76
CA ALA A 159 -18.98 25.84 2.39
C ALA A 159 -19.94 24.98 1.53
N VAL A 160 -19.77 23.65 1.51
CA VAL A 160 -20.85 22.66 1.27
C VAL A 160 -20.41 21.32 1.91
N SER A 161 -20.72 21.04 3.17
CA SER A 161 -21.90 20.35 3.73
C SER A 161 -22.12 18.91 3.23
N ALA A 162 -22.01 17.99 4.20
CA ALA A 162 -22.30 16.57 4.12
C ALA A 162 -23.82 16.29 4.01
N ALA A 163 -24.18 15.22 3.30
CA ALA A 163 -25.46 14.53 3.46
C ALA A 163 -25.29 13.06 3.04
N GLY A 164 -25.19 12.17 4.04
CA GLY A 164 -25.37 10.74 3.86
C GLY A 164 -26.85 10.39 3.97
N ALA A 165 -27.38 9.70 2.98
CA ALA A 165 -28.73 9.15 3.01
C ALA A 165 -28.66 7.64 3.26
N ALA A 166 -29.06 7.23 4.47
CA ALA A 166 -29.44 5.86 4.76
C ALA A 166 -30.92 5.68 4.38
N VAL A 167 -31.24 4.68 3.55
CA VAL A 167 -32.62 4.26 3.30
C VAL A 167 -32.72 2.78 3.66
N ALA A 168 -33.24 2.51 4.85
CA ALA A 168 -33.78 1.22 5.23
C ALA A 168 -35.27 1.22 4.86
N LEU A 169 -35.68 0.39 3.90
CA LEU A 169 -37.10 0.13 3.62
C LEU A 169 -37.56 -1.06 4.45
N TYR A 170 -38.45 -0.80 5.42
CA TYR A 170 -39.44 -1.74 5.92
C TYR A 170 -40.70 -1.55 5.09
N VAL A 171 -41.29 -2.62 4.55
CA VAL A 171 -42.67 -2.61 4.01
C VAL A 171 -43.38 -3.89 4.47
N LEU A 172 -44.44 -3.70 5.25
CA LEU A 172 -45.59 -4.59 5.39
C LEU A 172 -46.48 -4.47 4.16
#